data_AF-A0A937ZK50-F1
#
_entry.id   AF-A0A937ZK50-F1
#
_cell.length_a   1.000
_cell.length_b   1.000
_cell.length_c   1.000
_cell.angle_alpha   90.00
_cell.angle_beta   90.00
_cell.angle_gamma   90.00
#
_symmetry.space_group_name_H-M   'P 1'
#
loop_
_entity.id
_entity.type
_entity.pdbx_description
1 polymer ?
#
loop_
_entity_poly.entity_id
_entity_poly.type
_entity_poly.pdbx_seq_one_letter_code
_entity_poly.pdbx_strand_id
1 'polypeptide(L)'
;MSFAMEPYLALLLIGFLPSEAWRWLGIVLGRGLDENSEIILWVRAVATALIAGVVARIVLIPPGALAGVPLSVRLVALGGGFLAFLFIRRSAFAGVLAGEALLIAGALAFGT
;
A
#
# COMPACT_ATOMS: atom_id res chain seq x y z
N MET A 1 18.22 -11.04 -31.16
CA MET A 1 16.98 -11.55 -30.53
C MET A 1 17.35 -12.35 -29.26
N SER A 2 17.93 -11.71 -28.24
CA SER A 2 18.35 -12.40 -26.99
C SER A 2 17.91 -11.72 -25.69
N PHE A 3 17.05 -10.70 -25.74
CA PHE A 3 16.59 -9.96 -24.55
C PHE A 3 15.29 -10.50 -23.94
N ALA A 4 14.89 -11.74 -24.26
CA ALA A 4 13.59 -12.25 -23.85
C ALA A 4 13.56 -12.79 -22.40
N MET A 5 14.68 -13.24 -21.82
CA MET A 5 14.71 -13.90 -20.50
C MET A 5 15.31 -13.04 -19.38
N GLU A 6 16.22 -12.12 -19.71
CA GLU A 6 16.90 -11.22 -18.76
C GLU A 6 15.96 -10.53 -17.75
N PRO A 7 14.84 -9.90 -18.15
CA PRO A 7 13.94 -9.26 -17.19
C PRO A 7 13.23 -10.26 -16.27
N TYR A 8 12.94 -11.47 -16.74
CA TYR A 8 12.32 -12.51 -15.93
C TYR A 8 13.31 -13.08 -14.90
N LEU A 9 14.57 -13.26 -15.30
CA LEU A 9 15.64 -13.63 -14.37
C LEU A 9 15.85 -12.55 -13.31
N ALA A 10 15.86 -11.27 -13.70
CA ALA A 10 15.93 -10.16 -12.75
C ALA A 10 14.73 -10.13 -11.78
N LEU A 11 13.51 -10.31 -12.28
CA LEU A 11 12.31 -10.45 -11.45
C LEU A 11 12.41 -11.62 -10.47
N LEU A 12 12.88 -12.78 -10.93
CA LEU A 12 13.02 -13.96 -10.08
C LEU A 12 14.08 -13.75 -9.00
N LEU A 13 15.24 -13.23 -9.37
CA LEU A 13 16.39 -13.14 -8.47
C LEU A 13 16.34 -11.93 -7.53
N ILE A 14 15.81 -10.79 -7.99
CA ILE A 14 15.81 -9.52 -7.24
C ILE A 14 14.42 -9.22 -6.66
N GLY A 15 13.35 -9.60 -7.35
CA GLY A 15 11.97 -9.38 -6.85
C GLY A 15 11.48 -10.53 -5.98
N PHE A 16 11.45 -11.74 -6.53
CA PHE A 16 10.83 -12.90 -5.90
C PHE A 16 11.68 -13.51 -4.79
N LEU A 17 12.92 -13.91 -5.08
CA LEU A 17 13.77 -14.63 -4.13
C LEU A 17 13.96 -13.87 -2.80
N PRO A 18 14.26 -12.56 -2.77
CA PRO A 18 14.44 -11.85 -1.51
C PRO A 18 13.14 -11.72 -0.71
N SER A 19 12.01 -11.49 -1.40
CA SER A 19 10.69 -11.42 -0.77
C SER A 19 10.32 -12.75 -0.13
N GLU A 20 10.57 -13.84 -0.85
CA GLU A 20 10.28 -15.19 -0.41
C GLU A 20 11.23 -15.62 0.73
N ALA A 21 12.52 -15.29 0.64
CA ALA A 21 13.49 -15.54 1.70
C ALA A 21 13.07 -14.88 3.03
N TRP A 22 12.66 -13.60 3.00
CA TRP A 22 12.16 -12.93 4.20
C TRP A 22 10.85 -13.52 4.71
N ARG A 23 9.97 -13.98 3.83
CA ARG A 23 8.73 -14.66 4.20
C ARG A 23 9.00 -15.95 4.98
N TRP A 24 9.89 -16.81 4.48
CA TRP A 24 10.28 -18.05 5.17
C TRP A 24 11.00 -17.79 6.49
N LEU A 25 11.89 -16.80 6.54
CA LEU A 25 12.57 -16.42 7.77
C LEU A 25 11.57 -15.94 8.84
N GLY A 26 10.56 -15.16 8.46
CA GLY A 26 9.48 -14.76 9.36
C GLY A 26 8.70 -15.96 9.91
N ILE A 27 8.40 -16.96 9.07
CA ILE A 27 7.73 -18.20 9.51
C ILE A 27 8.60 -18.96 10.52
N VAL A 28 9.90 -19.13 10.25
CA VAL A 28 10.80 -19.89 11.13
C VAL A 28 11.03 -19.19 12.45
N LEU A 29 11.29 -17.88 12.44
CA LEU A 29 11.50 -17.06 13.64
C LEU A 29 10.21 -16.89 14.46
N GLY A 30 9.05 -16.90 13.80
CA GLY A 30 7.75 -16.78 14.44
C GLY A 30 7.26 -18.05 15.14
N ARG A 31 7.91 -19.20 14.94
CA ARG A 31 7.45 -20.47 15.55
C ARG A 31 7.57 -20.40 17.06
N GLY A 32 6.46 -20.68 17.75
CA GLY A 32 6.41 -20.73 19.21
C GLY A 32 6.29 -19.38 19.91
N LEU A 33 6.13 -18.28 19.16
CA LEU A 33 5.78 -16.98 19.74
C LEU A 33 4.28 -16.93 20.04
N ASP A 34 3.92 -16.49 21.24
CA ASP A 34 2.52 -16.22 21.59
C ASP A 34 2.03 -14.96 20.86
N GLU A 35 0.90 -15.07 20.17
CA GLU A 35 0.25 -13.97 19.45
C GLU A 35 -0.16 -12.81 20.37
N ASN A 36 -0.34 -13.10 21.66
CA ASN A 36 -0.66 -12.12 22.70
C ASN A 36 0.57 -11.59 23.43
N SER A 37 1.78 -12.05 23.08
CA SER A 37 3.01 -11.50 23.65
C SER A 37 3.18 -10.02 23.30
N GLU A 38 3.76 -9.25 24.22
CA GLU A 38 4.02 -7.82 24.03
C GLU A 38 4.90 -7.55 22.79
N ILE A 39 5.85 -8.44 22.50
CA ILE A 39 6.73 -8.33 21.34
C ILE A 39 5.94 -8.46 20.04
N ILE A 40 5.05 -9.46 19.92
CA ILE A 40 4.22 -9.63 18.71
C ILE A 40 3.23 -8.48 18.54
N LEU A 41 2.63 -8.00 19.63
CA LEU A 41 1.78 -6.82 19.61
C LEU A 41 2.55 -5.58 19.12
N TRP A 42 3.78 -5.38 19.61
CA TRP A 42 4.67 -4.30 19.17
C TRP A 42 5.02 -4.42 17.68
N VAL A 43 5.44 -5.60 17.21
CA VAL A 43 5.75 -5.85 15.79
C VAL A 43 4.53 -5.53 14.91
N ARG A 44 3.33 -5.98 15.31
CA ARG A 44 2.09 -5.70 14.58
C ARG A 44 1.80 -4.20 14.55
N ALA A 45 1.93 -3.51 15.67
CA ALA A 45 1.75 -2.06 15.73
C ALA A 45 2.73 -1.33 14.80
N VAL A 46 4.02 -1.71 14.83
CA VAL A 46 5.05 -1.17 13.93
C VAL A 46 4.71 -1.43 12.46
N ALA A 47 4.30 -2.65 12.10
CA ALA A 47 3.93 -2.98 10.72
C ALA A 47 2.75 -2.11 10.23
N THR A 48 1.71 -1.97 11.04
CA THR A 48 0.55 -1.11 10.69
C THR A 48 0.96 0.37 10.60
N ALA A 49 1.81 0.85 11.51
CA ALA A 49 2.33 2.22 11.49
C ALA A 49 3.21 2.50 10.25
N LEU A 50 4.01 1.52 9.82
CA LEU A 50 4.81 1.63 8.60
C LEU A 50 3.92 1.77 7.35
N ILE A 51 2.88 0.95 7.23
CA ILE A 51 1.92 1.04 6.10
C ILE A 51 1.21 2.40 6.12
N ALA A 52 0.71 2.83 7.29
CA ALA A 52 0.08 4.14 7.43
C ALA A 52 1.04 5.29 7.10
N GLY A 53 2.30 5.20 7.52
CA GLY A 53 3.36 6.17 7.21
C GLY A 53 3.67 6.25 5.72
N VAL A 54 3.72 5.11 5.01
CA VAL A 54 3.89 5.07 3.55
C VAL A 54 2.71 5.74 2.85
N VAL A 55 1.47 5.43 3.25
CA VAL A 55 0.27 6.09 2.70
C VAL A 55 0.33 7.60 2.94
N ALA A 56 0.64 8.03 4.17
CA ALA A 56 0.80 9.45 4.50
C ALA A 56 1.90 10.12 3.66
N ARG A 57 3.04 9.45 3.44
CA ARG A 57 4.11 9.95 2.57
C ARG A 57 3.63 10.17 1.15
N ILE A 58 2.90 9.22 0.56
CA ILE A 58 2.36 9.35 -0.81
C ILE A 58 1.34 10.49 -0.88
N VAL A 59 0.52 10.67 0.15
CA VAL A 59 -0.48 11.75 0.21
C VAL A 59 0.16 13.12 0.35
N LEU A 60 1.21 13.27 1.17
CA LEU A 60 1.86 14.56 1.43
C LEU A 60 2.93 14.90 0.38
N ILE A 61 3.73 13.91 -0.01
CA ILE A 61 4.87 14.01 -0.92
C ILE A 61 4.63 13.03 -2.09
N PRO A 62 3.77 13.42 -3.05
CA PRO A 62 3.29 12.52 -4.08
C PRO A 62 4.39 12.24 -5.12
N PRO A 63 4.65 10.97 -5.45
CA PRO A 63 5.54 10.62 -6.55
C PRO A 63 4.79 10.63 -7.89
N GLY A 64 5.52 10.90 -8.99
CA GLY A 64 5.05 10.66 -10.35
C GLY A 64 3.76 11.42 -10.72
N ALA A 65 2.79 10.70 -11.30
CA ALA A 65 1.56 11.27 -11.84
C ALA A 65 0.66 11.98 -10.79
N LEU A 66 0.81 11.68 -9.50
CA LEU A 66 0.09 12.41 -8.44
C LEU A 66 0.68 13.79 -8.12
N ALA A 67 1.85 14.14 -8.66
CA ALA A 67 2.51 15.42 -8.39
C ALA A 67 1.69 16.64 -8.84
N GLY A 68 0.92 16.51 -9.93
CA GLY A 68 0.05 17.57 -10.44
C GLY A 68 -1.30 17.68 -9.72
N VAL A 69 -1.59 16.80 -8.76
CA VAL A 69 -2.89 16.77 -8.07
C VAL A 69 -2.82 17.57 -6.76
N PRO A 70 -3.69 18.55 -6.52
CA PRO A 70 -3.67 19.33 -5.28
C PRO A 70 -3.92 18.47 -4.04
N LEU A 71 -3.37 18.89 -2.89
CA LEU A 71 -3.46 18.16 -1.62
C LEU A 71 -4.92 17.96 -1.17
N SER A 72 -5.78 18.97 -1.36
CA SER A 72 -7.20 18.91 -0.99
C SER A 72 -7.93 17.75 -1.69
N VAL A 73 -7.69 17.56 -2.99
CA VAL A 73 -8.26 16.45 -3.77
C VAL A 73 -7.78 15.11 -3.23
N ARG A 74 -6.48 14.98 -2.92
CA ARG A 74 -5.92 13.75 -2.33
C ARG A 74 -6.55 13.41 -0.98
N LEU A 75 -6.74 14.41 -0.12
CA LEU A 75 -7.38 14.23 1.19
C LEU A 75 -8.86 13.86 1.06
N VAL A 76 -9.60 14.49 0.14
CA VAL A 76 -11.00 14.14 -0.14
C VAL A 76 -11.13 12.74 -0.72
N ALA A 77 -10.25 12.34 -1.64
CA ALA A 77 -10.24 11.00 -2.19
C ALA A 77 -9.94 9.93 -1.14
N LEU A 78 -8.95 10.18 -0.28
CA LEU A 78 -8.61 9.29 0.83
C LEU A 78 -9.77 9.17 1.83
N GLY A 79 -10.33 10.30 2.25
CA GLY A 79 -11.47 10.33 3.17
C GLY A 79 -12.73 9.70 2.57
N GLY A 80 -13.03 10.00 1.30
CA GLY A 80 -14.18 9.45 0.58
C GLY A 80 -14.07 7.94 0.36
N GLY A 81 -12.89 7.42 0.01
CA GLY A 81 -12.65 5.99 -0.06
C GLY A 81 -12.83 5.29 1.29
N PHE A 82 -12.33 5.90 2.38
CA PHE A 82 -12.53 5.38 3.73
C PHE A 82 -14.00 5.40 4.16
N LEU A 83 -14.74 6.47 3.85
CA LEU A 83 -16.18 6.54 4.11
C LEU A 83 -16.95 5.48 3.32
N ALA A 84 -16.64 5.28 2.03
CA ALA A 84 -17.25 4.24 1.22
C ALA A 84 -16.99 2.84 1.78
N PHE A 85 -15.77 2.57 2.27
CA PHE A 85 -15.45 1.34 3.01
C PHE A 85 -16.37 1.16 4.22
N LEU A 86 -16.59 2.20 5.04
CA LEU A 86 -17.45 2.11 6.22
C LEU A 86 -18.92 1.85 5.85
N PHE A 87 -19.44 2.53 4.83
CA PHE A 87 -20.84 2.38 4.42
C PHE A 87 -21.12 1.06 3.68
N ILE A 88 -20.14 0.50 2.97
CA ILE A 88 -20.31 -0.71 2.15
C ILE A 88 -19.75 -1.92 2.92
N ARG A 89 -20.27 -2.15 4.13
CA ARG A 89 -19.98 -3.34 4.96
C ARG A 89 -18.49 -3.63 5.14
N ARG A 90 -17.64 -2.61 5.24
CA ARG A 90 -16.18 -2.76 5.36
C ARG A 90 -15.55 -3.49 4.16
N SER A 91 -16.09 -3.26 2.95
CA SER A 91 -15.51 -3.77 1.71
C SER A 91 -14.32 -2.92 1.27
N ALA A 92 -13.12 -3.50 1.35
CA ALA A 92 -11.89 -2.84 0.91
C ALA A 92 -11.95 -2.46 -0.58
N PHE A 93 -12.48 -3.35 -1.43
CA PHE A 93 -12.64 -3.10 -2.86
C PHE A 93 -13.51 -1.88 -3.15
N ALA A 94 -14.65 -1.76 -2.46
CA ALA A 94 -15.54 -0.63 -2.68
C ALA A 94 -14.91 0.69 -2.24
N GLY A 95 -14.17 0.69 -1.12
CA GLY A 95 -13.42 1.85 -0.66
C GLY A 95 -12.33 2.28 -1.63
N VAL A 96 -11.55 1.33 -2.17
CA VAL A 96 -10.52 1.60 -3.18
C VAL A 96 -11.12 2.19 -4.44
N LEU A 97 -12.16 1.56 -5.01
CA LEU A 97 -12.81 2.06 -6.22
C LEU A 97 -13.39 3.47 -6.04
N ALA A 98 -14.01 3.74 -4.89
CA ALA A 98 -14.54 5.07 -4.59
C ALA A 98 -13.42 6.11 -4.45
N GLY A 99 -12.34 5.78 -3.73
CA GLY A 99 -11.18 6.65 -3.56
C GLY A 99 -10.49 6.94 -4.90
N GLU A 100 -10.28 5.93 -5.73
CA GLU A 100 -9.71 6.08 -7.08
C GLU A 100 -10.60 6.94 -7.97
N ALA A 101 -11.92 6.69 -7.98
CA ALA A 101 -12.86 7.49 -8.77
C ALA A 101 -12.85 8.96 -8.35
N LEU A 102 -12.83 9.25 -7.04
CA LEU A 102 -12.72 10.62 -6.52
C LEU A 102 -11.39 11.27 -6.88
N LEU A 103 -10.29 10.51 -6.83
CA LEU A 103 -8.96 11.02 -7.16
C LEU A 103 -8.84 11.33 -8.64
N ILE A 104 -9.33 10.47 -9.52
CA ILE A 104 -9.36 10.68 -10.98
C ILE A 104 -10.27 11.86 -11.32
N ALA A 105 -11.50 11.90 -10.79
CA ALA A 105 -12.42 13.01 -11.04
C ALA A 105 -11.86 14.35 -10.56
N GLY A 106 -11.26 14.37 -9.37
CA GLY A 106 -10.61 15.57 -8.83
C GLY A 106 -9.36 15.98 -9.61
N ALA A 107 -8.57 15.01 -10.11
CA ALA A 107 -7.44 15.30 -10.98
C ALA A 107 -7.87 15.86 -12.34
N LEU A 108 -8.98 15.39 -12.90
CA LEU A 108 -9.52 15.95 -14.16
C LEU A 108 -10.11 17.36 -13.97
N ALA A 109 -10.72 17.63 -12.81
CA ALA A 109 -11.35 18.91 -12.52
C ALA A 109 -10.37 19.99 -12.05
N PHE A 110 -9.31 19.61 -11.33
CA PHE A 110 -8.39 20.54 -10.64
C PHE A 110 -6.91 20.25 -10.91
N GLY A 111 -6.58 19.23 -11.70
CA GLY A 111 -5.20 18.93 -12.09
C GLY A 111 -4.70 19.98 -13.09
N THR A 112 -3.56 20.57 -12.77
CA THR A 112 -2.81 21.49 -13.64
C THR A 112 -1.77 20.74 -14.45
#